data_AF-A0A7M2YWS0-F1
#
_entry.id   AF-A0A7M2YWS0-F1
#
_cell.length_a   1.000
_cell.length_b   1.000
_cell.length_c   1.000
_cell.angle_alpha   90.00
_cell.angle_beta   90.00
_cell.angle_gamma   90.00
#
_symmetry.space_group_name_H-M   'P 1'
#
loop_
_entity.id
_entity.type
_entity.pdbx_description
1 polymer ?
#
loop_
_entity_poly.entity_id
_entity_poly.type
_entity_poly.pdbx_seq_one_letter_code
_entity_poly.pdbx_strand_id
1 'polypeptide(L)' 'MWSHHSWAMTLGVEDVPLLSDGNGEAARGFDVAFAPLEVADVAARSAFLIAGDTVRAAWMLGTDLPDVDAIVAAASPPSP' A
#
# COMPACT_ATOMS: atom_id res chain seq x y z
N MET A 1 19.68 -1.96 -7.20
CA MET A 1 18.35 -1.43 -6.87
C MET A 1 17.38 -1.96 -7.92
N TRP A 2 16.33 -2.67 -7.51
CA TRP A 2 15.31 -3.16 -8.45
C TRP A 2 14.30 -2.06 -8.71
N SER A 3 13.89 -1.88 -9.97
CA SER A 3 12.78 -0.99 -10.28
C SER A 3 11.44 -1.67 -9.96
N HIS A 4 10.40 -0.89 -9.70
CA HIS A 4 9.03 -1.41 -9.54
C HIS A 4 8.60 -2.25 -10.76
N HIS A 5 9.02 -1.87 -11.97
CA HIS A 5 8.76 -2.63 -13.19
C HIS A 5 9.43 -4.02 -13.17
N SER A 6 10.68 -4.12 -12.74
CA SER A 6 11.40 -5.40 -12.63
C SER A 6 10.76 -6.33 -11.59
N TRP A 7 10.22 -5.77 -10.50
CA TRP A 7 9.44 -6.51 -9.51
C TRP A 7 8.12 -7.01 -10.08
N ALA A 8 7.35 -6.16 -10.78
CA ALA A 8 6.07 -6.55 -11.39
C ALA A 8 6.24 -7.73 -12.34
N MET A 9 7.25 -7.68 -13.21
CA MET A 9 7.58 -8.76 -14.15
C MET A 9 7.96 -10.06 -13.43
N THR A 10 8.69 -9.97 -12.32
CA THR A 10 9.14 -11.14 -11.55
C THR A 10 8.01 -11.77 -10.75
N LEU A 11 7.09 -10.96 -10.23
CA LEU A 11 5.92 -11.41 -9.47
C LEU A 11 4.74 -11.82 -10.39
N GLY A 12 4.80 -11.52 -11.68
CA GLY A 12 3.72 -11.79 -12.63
C GLY A 12 2.46 -10.95 -12.36
N VAL A 13 2.61 -9.78 -11.75
CA VAL A 13 1.48 -8.88 -11.45
C VAL A 13 1.34 -7.83 -12.55
N GLU A 14 0.43 -8.07 -13.49
CA GLU A 14 0.18 -7.19 -14.64
C GLU A 14 -0.94 -6.18 -14.35
N ASP A 15 -1.95 -6.59 -13.56
CA ASP A 15 -3.16 -5.79 -13.30
C ASP A 15 -3.06 -4.93 -12.04
N VAL A 16 -1.93 -4.97 -11.33
CA VAL A 16 -1.70 -4.20 -10.09
C VAL A 16 -0.55 -3.22 -10.32
N PRO A 17 -0.82 -1.91 -10.48
CA PRO A 17 0.23 -0.93 -10.72
C PRO A 17 1.13 -0.79 -9.49
N LEU A 18 2.44 -0.93 -9.69
CA LEU A 18 3.45 -0.65 -8.68
C LEU A 18 3.93 0.80 -8.81
N LEU A 19 3.56 1.63 -7.85
CA LEU A 19 3.90 3.05 -7.81
C LEU A 19 5.22 3.29 -7.08
N SER A 20 5.98 4.28 -7.54
CA SER A 20 7.27 4.63 -6.95
C SER A 20 7.16 5.85 -6.05
N ASP A 21 7.30 5.66 -4.74
CA ASP A 21 7.42 6.74 -3.73
C ASP A 21 8.90 6.99 -3.37
N GLY A 22 9.74 7.21 -4.39
CA GLY A 22 11.20 7.30 -4.19
C GLY A 22 11.66 8.51 -3.36
N ASN A 23 10.80 9.51 -3.20
CA ASN A 23 11.05 10.70 -2.38
C ASN A 23 10.39 10.60 -0.98
N GLY A 24 9.69 9.51 -0.67
CA GLY A 24 9.02 9.28 0.61
C GLY A 24 7.85 10.23 0.92
N GLU A 25 7.36 10.99 -0.07
CA GLU A 25 6.31 11.98 0.15
C GLU A 25 4.98 11.32 0.50
N ALA A 26 4.62 10.25 -0.19
CA ALA A 26 3.40 9.51 0.12
C ALA A 26 3.52 8.83 1.49
N ALA A 27 4.64 8.16 1.79
CA ALA A 27 4.85 7.50 3.07
C ALA A 27 4.70 8.48 4.25
N ARG A 28 5.23 9.70 4.13
CA ARG A 28 5.05 10.75 5.15
C ARG A 28 3.64 11.31 5.17
N GLY A 29 3.04 11.56 4.01
CA GLY A 29 1.67 12.09 3.89
C GLY A 29 0.61 11.17 4.50
N PHE A 30 0.81 9.86 4.42
CA PHE A 30 -0.04 8.83 5.03
C PHE A 30 0.34 8.49 6.48
N ASP A 31 1.36 9.14 7.07
CA ASP A 31 1.88 8.88 8.41
C ASP A 31 2.30 7.42 8.64
N VAL A 32 2.93 6.81 7.62
CA VAL A 32 3.44 5.44 7.64
C VAL A 32 4.95 5.36 7.36
N ALA A 33 5.63 6.49 7.29
CA ALA A 33 7.08 6.53 7.11
C ALA A 33 7.80 5.97 8.35
N PHE A 34 8.74 5.06 8.12
CA PHE A 34 9.66 4.56 9.15
C PHE A 34 11.06 4.34 8.59
N ALA A 35 12.03 4.06 9.48
CA ALA A 35 13.44 3.96 9.14
C ALA A 35 14.03 2.56 9.42
N PRO A 36 13.69 1.52 8.64
CA PRO A 36 14.32 0.22 8.79
C PRO A 36 15.77 0.27 8.34
N LEU A 37 16.69 -0.35 9.10
CA LEU A 37 18.08 -0.56 8.70
C LEU A 37 18.77 0.73 8.19
N GLU A 38 18.48 1.87 8.84
CA GLU A 38 19.01 3.20 8.49
C GLU A 38 18.55 3.76 7.13
N VAL A 39 17.59 3.11 6.47
CA VAL A 39 16.94 3.62 5.26
C VAL A 39 15.73 4.45 5.67
N ALA A 40 15.80 5.77 5.50
CA ALA A 40 14.72 6.67 5.88
C ALA A 40 13.50 6.58 4.94
N ASP A 41 12.34 7.00 5.45
CA ASP A 41 11.09 7.18 4.70
C ASP A 41 10.60 5.95 3.94
N VAL A 42 10.90 4.75 4.45
CA VAL A 42 10.29 3.53 3.93
C VAL A 42 8.85 3.47 4.42
N ALA A 43 7.91 3.06 3.56
CA ALA A 43 6.52 2.85 3.98
C ALA A 43 6.41 1.59 4.86
N ALA A 44 5.87 1.74 6.06
CA ALA A 44 5.44 0.62 6.89
C ALA A 44 4.38 -0.20 6.13
N ARG A 45 4.29 -1.50 6.41
CA ARG A 45 3.32 -2.36 5.73
C ARG A 45 1.90 -1.97 6.16
N SER A 46 1.19 -1.29 5.27
CA SER A 46 -0.16 -0.75 5.49
C SER A 46 -1.03 -0.92 4.26
N ALA A 47 -2.35 -0.84 4.45
CA ALA A 47 -3.33 -0.76 3.37
C ALA A 47 -4.32 0.39 3.62
N PHE A 48 -4.80 0.99 2.54
CA PHE A 48 -5.76 2.09 2.58
C PHE A 48 -6.87 1.84 1.56
N LEU A 49 -8.12 2.05 1.96
CA LEU A 49 -9.25 2.13 1.04
C LEU A 49 -9.51 3.59 0.73
N ILE A 50 -9.33 3.99 -0.53
CA ILE A 50 -9.43 5.38 -0.97
C ILE A 50 -10.62 5.52 -1.92
N ALA A 51 -11.47 6.52 -1.69
CA ALA A 51 -12.56 6.89 -2.59
C ALA A 51 -12.43 8.39 -2.94
N GLY A 52 -12.01 8.68 -4.18
CA GLY A 52 -11.65 10.04 -4.58
C GLY A 52 -10.39 10.50 -3.86
N ASP A 53 -10.50 11.60 -3.11
CA ASP A 53 -9.46 12.18 -2.27
C ASP A 53 -9.55 11.76 -0.80
N THR A 54 -10.50 10.88 -0.47
CA THR A 54 -10.84 10.52 0.91
C THR A 54 -10.39 9.11 1.24
N VAL A 55 -9.61 8.96 2.32
CA VAL A 55 -9.34 7.66 2.95
C VAL A 55 -10.58 7.21 3.72
N ARG A 56 -11.21 6.11 3.28
CA ARG A 56 -12.41 5.52 3.88
C ARG A 56 -12.09 4.55 5.01
N ALA A 57 -10.94 3.88 4.91
CA ALA A 57 -10.44 2.96 5.92
C ALA A 57 -8.92 2.78 5.77
N ALA A 58 -8.26 2.43 6.86
CA ALA A 58 -6.81 2.23 6.93
C ALA A 58 -6.48 1.04 7.85
N TRP A 59 -5.45 0.28 7.49
CA TRP A 59 -5.00 -0.89 8.24
C TRP A 59 -3.48 -0.93 8.32
N MET A 60 -2.95 -1.15 9.52
CA MET A 60 -1.55 -1.53 9.73
C MET A 60 -1.46 -3.06 9.70
N LEU A 61 -0.67 -3.61 8.77
CA LEU A 61 -0.70 -5.06 8.48
C LEU A 61 0.37 -5.84 9.23
N GLY A 62 1.31 -5.17 9.90
CA GLY A 62 2.40 -5.83 10.62
C GLY A 62 3.19 -6.75 9.69
N THR A 63 3.44 -7.98 10.13
CA THR A 63 4.16 -9.01 9.36
C THR A 63 3.25 -10.01 8.66
N ASP A 64 1.97 -10.05 9.04
CA ASP A 64 1.03 -11.03 8.53
C ASP A 64 0.53 -10.65 7.13
N LEU A 65 -0.01 -11.63 6.42
CA LEU A 65 -0.66 -11.36 5.14
C LEU A 65 -2.00 -10.66 5.40
N PRO A 66 -2.32 -9.58 4.67
CA PRO A 66 -3.62 -8.92 4.81
C PRO A 66 -4.76 -9.87 4.42
N ASP A 67 -5.86 -9.78 5.16
CA ASP A 67 -7.14 -10.38 4.75
C ASP A 67 -7.74 -9.55 3.60
N VAL A 68 -7.46 -9.97 2.38
CA VAL A 68 -7.92 -9.27 1.16
C VAL A 68 -9.44 -9.32 1.05
N ASP A 69 -10.08 -10.41 1.46
CA ASP A 69 -11.54 -10.56 1.39
C ASP A 69 -12.22 -9.56 2.32
N ALA A 70 -11.68 -9.35 3.54
CA ALA A 70 -12.18 -8.32 4.45
C ALA A 70 -12.06 -6.90 3.86
N ILE A 71 -10.98 -6.61 3.13
CA ILE A 71 -10.79 -5.32 2.45
C ILE A 71 -11.81 -5.14 1.32
N VAL A 72 -12.02 -6.18 0.50
CA VAL A 72 -13.01 -6.15 -0.60
C VAL A 72 -14.44 -6.01 -0.06
N ALA A 73 -14.77 -6.68 1.03
CA ALA A 73 -16.05 -6.53 1.70
C ALA A 73 -16.27 -5.09 2.21
N ALA A 74 -15.25 -4.46 2.80
CA ALA A 74 -15.32 -3.06 3.24
C ALA A 74 -15.44 -2.06 2.08
N ALA A 75 -14.92 -2.42 0.90
CA ALA A 75 -14.99 -1.59 -0.31
C ALA A 75 -16.33 -1.71 -1.06
N SER A 76 -17.11 -2.75 -0.77
CA SER A 76 -18.38 -2.98 -1.44
C SER A 76 -19.41 -1.94 -1.00
N PRO A 77 -20.19 -1.33 -1.93
CA PRO A 77 -21.26 -0.42 -1.55
C PRO A 77 -22.27 -1.17 -0.68
N PRO A 78 -22.92 -0.48 0.30
CA PRO A 78 -24.00 -1.10 1.04
C PRO A 78 -25.05 -1.63 0.05
N SER A 79 -25.53 -2.84 0.27
CA SER A 79 -26.65 -3.38 -0.52
C SER A 79 -27.85 -2.42 -0.42
N PRO A 80 -28.58 -2.20 -1.53
CA PRO A 80 -29.71 -1.27 -1.56
C PRO A 80 -30.84 -1.67 -0.61
#